data_AF-A0A821Z1D0-F1
#
_entry.id   AF-A0A821Z1D0-F1
#
_cell.length_a   1.000
_cell.length_b   1.000
_cell.length_c   1.000
_cell.angle_alpha   90.00
_cell.angle_beta   90.00
_cell.angle_gamma   90.00
#
_symmetry.space_group_name_H-M   'P 1'
#
loop_
_entity.id
_entity.type
_entity.pdbx_description
1 polymer ?
#
loop_
_entity_poly.entity_id
_entity_poly.type
_entity_poly.pdbx_seq_one_letter_code
_entity_poly.pdbx_strand_id
1 'polypeptide(L)'
;YPSEKLIYVIKQVIDSISDWMQSLSFDRNRMDDWKLTFHLPLHRYLSVFAYNAIYQYNIDPSLFLPVDNENSLLNLMFYPLRTICGYHEVLSNIWLRNGQQVIIQAKTYAKSSFSSSLHDADLFLLQLLSCYIKPNVFVENLLTRFHVYSWLFQSATTSNLESPQLIAMLESALITLCAIVGFQPNIAIRETKQIRAEIITTLAVADRLYSEVEENIPETSPLSANRKEIDTILDDVSDFQTPSVELLGHLQQGKYTIKGTLFKTEYDPLHVMMRCTKRANFQNSLERFTNYVKHEGLFKSDYPIWPPFRIPTYYHPQMSNVQHILQSGVLHHFLFLCLNAYLNDKSITENILYFTVYLLELSLLNAEDTSPMAVDENSEEIAAFKTNNILTNIRTRVFVSLNPLKNESETDSIITLLLKILHKQRSHDFVDIINNISLKPKTDNAKNISRIGDSYYFITNIFSLSSQMNEQCRITIKQEIEKLKAQYQQQQPTSTKSSELTTEQK
;
A
#
# COMPACT_ATOMS: atom_id res chain seq x y z
N TYR A 1 35.45 9.79 -14.06
CA TYR A 1 36.17 10.30 -12.87
C TYR A 1 35.30 10.45 -11.61
N PRO A 2 34.25 11.31 -11.53
CA PRO A 2 33.40 11.36 -10.32
C PRO A 2 32.59 10.08 -10.09
N SER A 3 32.07 9.49 -11.17
CA SER A 3 31.27 8.26 -11.17
C SER A 3 32.03 7.03 -10.65
N GLU A 4 33.26 6.81 -11.11
CA GLU A 4 34.11 5.69 -10.65
C GLU A 4 34.46 5.78 -9.16
N LYS A 5 34.74 7.00 -8.67
CA LYS A 5 34.98 7.22 -7.24
C LYS A 5 33.73 6.93 -6.41
N LEU A 6 32.55 7.32 -6.89
CA LEU A 6 31.29 7.04 -6.21
C LEU A 6 31.00 5.54 -6.16
N ILE A 7 31.18 4.82 -7.27
CA ILE A 7 31.06 3.35 -7.32
C ILE A 7 32.02 2.69 -6.32
N TYR A 8 33.28 3.14 -6.29
CA TYR A 8 34.27 2.63 -5.34
C TYR A 8 33.84 2.86 -3.88
N VAL A 9 33.37 4.07 -3.54
CA VAL A 9 32.87 4.37 -2.19
C VAL A 9 31.68 3.48 -1.82
N ILE A 10 30.72 3.29 -2.73
CA ILE A 10 29.56 2.42 -2.50
C ILE A 10 30.01 0.99 -2.19
N LYS A 11 30.95 0.44 -2.98
CA LYS A 11 31.50 -0.91 -2.75
C LYS A 11 32.17 -1.02 -1.39
N GLN A 12 32.98 -0.02 -1.00
CA GLN A 12 33.62 0.00 0.32
C GLN A 12 32.60 0.06 1.48
N VAL A 13 31.47 0.74 1.30
CA VAL A 13 30.38 0.74 2.30
C VAL A 13 29.74 -0.66 2.38
N ILE A 14 29.50 -1.32 1.26
CA ILE A 14 28.94 -2.69 1.21
C ILE A 14 29.91 -3.68 1.88
N ASP A 15 31.21 -3.58 1.60
CA ASP A 15 32.25 -4.39 2.24
C ASP A 15 32.25 -4.15 3.76
N SER A 16 32.18 -2.89 4.19
CA SER A 16 32.11 -2.52 5.61
C SER A 16 30.86 -3.06 6.31
N ILE A 17 29.71 -3.08 5.64
CA ILE A 17 28.49 -3.70 6.16
C ILE A 17 28.68 -5.21 6.30
N SER A 18 29.30 -5.85 5.31
CA SER A 18 29.57 -7.29 5.31
C SER A 18 30.53 -7.68 6.43
N ASP A 19 31.61 -6.93 6.63
CA ASP A 19 32.58 -7.12 7.73
C ASP A 19 31.91 -6.94 9.10
N TRP A 20 31.05 -5.93 9.23
CA TRP A 20 30.27 -5.70 10.46
C TRP A 20 29.33 -6.87 10.74
N MET A 21 28.61 -7.36 9.74
CA MET A 21 27.73 -8.54 9.87
C MET A 21 28.51 -9.80 10.24
N GLN A 22 29.66 -10.04 9.60
CA GLN A 22 30.52 -11.18 9.92
C GLN A 22 31.04 -11.11 11.36
N SER A 23 31.43 -9.92 11.82
CA SER A 23 31.88 -9.68 13.19
C SER A 23 30.80 -9.98 14.23
N LEU A 24 29.52 -9.84 13.85
CA LEU A 24 28.38 -10.20 14.69
C LEU A 24 28.00 -11.69 14.62
N SER A 25 28.74 -12.51 13.87
CA SER A 25 28.33 -13.87 13.50
C SER A 25 26.92 -13.90 12.93
N PHE A 26 26.59 -12.92 12.07
CA PHE A 26 25.26 -12.76 11.52
C PHE A 26 24.81 -14.02 10.78
N ASP A 27 23.70 -14.58 11.22
CA ASP A 27 22.98 -15.66 10.56
C ASP A 27 21.51 -15.26 10.46
N ARG A 28 21.04 -15.04 9.24
CA ARG A 28 19.67 -14.65 8.91
C ARG A 28 18.64 -15.61 9.54
N ASN A 29 18.98 -16.89 9.67
CA ASN A 29 18.08 -17.94 10.16
C ASN A 29 18.05 -18.04 11.69
N ARG A 30 19.01 -17.44 12.39
CA ARG A 30 19.16 -17.53 13.86
C ARG A 30 18.94 -16.20 14.57
N MET A 31 18.68 -15.13 13.82
CA MET A 31 18.48 -13.81 14.37
C MET A 31 17.19 -13.73 15.19
N ASP A 32 17.33 -13.18 16.39
CA ASP A 32 16.22 -13.01 17.33
C ASP A 32 15.33 -11.84 16.91
N ASP A 33 14.06 -12.14 16.67
CA ASP A 33 13.03 -11.16 16.32
C ASP A 33 12.85 -10.09 17.39
N TRP A 34 13.30 -10.34 18.62
CA TRP A 34 13.22 -9.42 19.74
C TRP A 34 14.43 -8.48 19.89
N LYS A 35 15.23 -8.30 18.82
CA LYS A 35 16.29 -7.30 18.76
C LYS A 35 15.94 -6.20 17.76
N LEU A 36 15.93 -4.95 18.23
CA LEU A 36 15.57 -3.78 17.44
C LEU A 36 16.62 -2.67 17.61
N THR A 37 17.06 -2.10 16.50
CA THR A 37 17.85 -0.87 16.45
C THR A 37 17.27 0.08 15.41
N PHE A 38 17.26 1.38 15.73
CA PHE A 38 16.94 2.45 14.79
C PHE A 38 18.20 3.15 14.25
N HIS A 39 19.39 2.66 14.59
CA HIS A 39 20.68 3.27 14.24
C HIS A 39 21.44 2.39 13.25
N LEU A 40 21.26 2.65 11.95
CA LEU A 40 21.88 1.92 10.84
C LEU A 40 22.70 2.86 9.93
N PRO A 41 23.75 3.53 10.45
CA PRO A 41 24.46 4.57 9.70
C PRO A 41 25.05 4.06 8.38
N LEU A 42 25.68 2.88 8.35
CA LEU A 42 26.26 2.32 7.12
C LEU A 42 25.21 2.02 6.04
N HIS A 43 24.06 1.45 6.42
CA HIS A 43 22.98 1.17 5.47
C HIS A 43 22.39 2.46 4.90
N ARG A 44 22.24 3.50 5.73
CA ARG A 44 21.72 4.80 5.29
C ARG A 44 22.72 5.57 4.44
N TYR A 45 24.02 5.46 4.71
CA TYR A 45 25.05 5.95 3.80
C TYR A 45 25.00 5.23 2.45
N LEU A 46 24.83 3.91 2.45
CA LEU A 46 24.60 3.14 1.22
C LEU A 46 23.38 3.68 0.46
N SER A 47 22.25 3.91 1.13
CA SER A 47 21.04 4.50 0.53
C SER A 47 21.33 5.85 -0.14
N VAL A 48 21.98 6.78 0.58
CA VAL A 48 22.25 8.13 0.07
C VAL A 48 23.25 8.11 -1.09
N PHE A 49 24.31 7.31 -1.02
CA PHE A 49 25.27 7.19 -2.11
C PHE A 49 24.68 6.50 -3.33
N ALA A 50 23.90 5.43 -3.14
CA ALA A 50 23.21 4.75 -4.22
C ALA A 50 22.16 5.66 -4.88
N TYR A 51 21.41 6.44 -4.09
CA TYR A 51 20.46 7.42 -4.62
C TYR A 51 21.17 8.44 -5.52
N ASN A 52 22.26 9.06 -5.05
CA ASN A 52 23.02 10.00 -5.88
C ASN A 52 23.59 9.33 -7.13
N ALA A 53 24.10 8.10 -7.02
CA ALA A 53 24.60 7.34 -8.17
C ALA A 53 23.52 7.16 -9.25
N ILE A 54 22.32 6.78 -8.84
CA ILE A 54 21.17 6.51 -9.73
C ILE A 54 20.59 7.81 -10.29
N TYR A 55 20.16 8.73 -9.43
CA TYR A 55 19.35 9.88 -9.85
C TYR A 55 20.18 11.05 -10.35
N GLN A 56 21.39 11.26 -9.82
CA GLN A 56 22.23 12.39 -10.22
C GLN A 56 23.24 12.01 -11.32
N TYR A 57 23.79 10.80 -11.27
CA TYR A 57 24.83 10.34 -12.19
C TYR A 57 24.36 9.26 -13.17
N ASN A 58 23.11 8.80 -13.08
CA ASN A 58 22.53 7.77 -13.94
C ASN A 58 23.38 6.49 -14.04
N ILE A 59 23.97 6.06 -12.92
CA ILE A 59 24.80 4.86 -12.81
C ILE A 59 23.91 3.65 -12.54
N ASP A 60 24.05 2.62 -13.38
CA ASP A 60 23.34 1.34 -13.19
C ASP A 60 23.72 0.69 -11.85
N PRO A 61 22.75 0.36 -10.97
CA PRO A 61 23.04 -0.29 -9.71
C PRO A 61 23.73 -1.65 -9.83
N SER A 62 23.62 -2.33 -10.98
CA SER A 62 24.35 -3.58 -11.24
C SER A 62 25.87 -3.43 -11.13
N LEU A 63 26.40 -2.22 -11.31
CA LEU A 63 27.83 -1.94 -11.27
C LEU A 63 28.40 -1.87 -9.84
N PHE A 64 27.55 -1.66 -8.84
CA PHE A 64 27.96 -1.50 -7.45
C PHE A 64 27.27 -2.43 -6.45
N LEU A 65 26.11 -3.00 -6.77
CA LEU A 65 25.44 -4.00 -5.94
C LEU A 65 25.95 -5.41 -6.27
N PRO A 66 25.94 -6.35 -5.30
CA PRO A 66 26.29 -7.74 -5.52
C PRO A 66 25.13 -8.51 -6.17
N VAL A 67 24.74 -8.14 -7.39
CA VAL A 67 23.55 -8.66 -8.08
C VAL A 67 23.61 -10.16 -8.36
N ASP A 68 24.80 -10.72 -8.51
CA ASP A 68 25.01 -12.15 -8.77
C ASP A 68 24.85 -13.02 -7.52
N ASN A 69 24.74 -12.42 -6.33
CA ASN A 69 24.62 -13.14 -5.06
C ASN A 69 23.38 -12.70 -4.28
N GLU A 70 22.26 -13.41 -4.50
CA GLU A 70 20.99 -13.14 -3.83
C GLU A 70 21.13 -13.18 -2.29
N ASN A 71 22.00 -14.04 -1.73
CA ASN A 71 22.22 -14.06 -0.28
C ASN A 71 22.85 -12.77 0.26
N SER A 72 23.78 -12.16 -0.50
CA SER A 72 24.36 -10.86 -0.14
C SER A 72 23.33 -9.75 -0.19
N LEU A 73 22.45 -9.74 -1.20
CA LEU A 73 21.34 -8.78 -1.28
C LEU A 73 20.37 -8.95 -0.10
N LEU A 74 20.01 -10.19 0.24
CA LEU A 74 19.16 -10.48 1.39
C LEU A 74 19.83 -10.08 2.72
N ASN A 75 21.15 -10.16 2.83
CA ASN A 75 21.88 -9.69 4.02
C ASN A 75 21.76 -8.16 4.15
N LEU A 76 21.98 -7.43 3.05
CA LEU A 76 21.82 -5.97 3.01
C LEU A 76 20.39 -5.53 3.32
N MET A 77 19.39 -6.32 2.92
CA MET A 77 17.97 -6.06 3.17
C MET A 77 17.58 -6.22 4.64
N PHE A 78 18.24 -7.12 5.37
CA PHE A 78 17.76 -7.61 6.66
C PHE A 78 17.52 -6.51 7.70
N TYR A 79 18.53 -5.68 8.00
CA TYR A 79 18.41 -4.66 9.04
C TYR A 79 17.46 -3.51 8.68
N PRO A 80 17.48 -2.94 7.46
CA PRO A 80 16.48 -1.95 7.05
C PRO A 80 15.05 -2.48 7.17
N LEU A 81 14.80 -3.71 6.71
CA LEU A 81 13.49 -4.36 6.85
C LEU A 81 13.11 -4.59 8.32
N ARG A 82 14.06 -5.04 9.15
CA ARG A 82 13.85 -5.23 10.59
C ARG A 82 13.51 -3.92 11.29
N THR A 83 14.16 -2.80 10.94
CA THR A 83 13.90 -1.49 11.53
C THR A 83 12.52 -0.96 11.13
N ILE A 84 12.11 -1.10 9.86
CA ILE A 84 10.75 -0.73 9.41
C ILE A 84 9.70 -1.60 10.11
N CYS A 85 9.89 -2.92 10.15
CA CYS A 85 8.99 -3.79 10.91
C CYS A 85 8.94 -3.38 12.38
N GLY A 86 10.08 -3.12 13.01
CA GLY A 86 10.16 -2.71 14.41
C GLY A 86 9.43 -1.41 14.72
N TYR A 87 9.46 -0.45 13.79
CA TYR A 87 8.61 0.74 13.87
C TYR A 87 7.12 0.37 13.97
N HIS A 88 6.64 -0.52 13.09
CA HIS A 88 5.25 -0.99 13.10
C HIS A 88 4.90 -1.85 14.32
N GLU A 89 5.84 -2.66 14.84
CA GLU A 89 5.68 -3.40 16.09
C GLU A 89 5.47 -2.45 17.28
N VAL A 90 6.22 -1.34 17.31
CA VAL A 90 6.07 -0.30 18.34
C VAL A 90 4.71 0.38 18.25
N LEU A 91 4.25 0.73 17.04
CA LEU A 91 2.90 1.27 16.83
C LEU A 91 1.79 0.28 17.20
N SER A 92 2.07 -1.01 17.07
CA SER A 92 1.17 -2.11 17.44
C SER A 92 1.26 -2.52 18.92
N ASN A 93 1.98 -1.74 19.74
CA ASN A 93 2.17 -1.97 21.17
C ASN A 93 2.86 -3.31 21.54
N ILE A 94 3.58 -3.94 20.60
CA ILE A 94 4.34 -5.17 20.87
C ILE A 94 5.49 -4.88 21.85
N TRP A 95 6.10 -3.69 21.74
CA TRP A 95 7.24 -3.24 22.55
C TRP A 95 6.85 -2.44 23.80
N LEU A 96 5.58 -2.52 24.24
CA LEU A 96 5.06 -1.68 25.33
C LEU A 96 5.88 -1.80 26.64
N ARG A 97 6.39 -2.99 26.94
CA ARG A 97 7.16 -3.28 28.17
C ARG A 97 8.55 -2.64 28.19
N ASN A 98 9.10 -2.26 27.04
CA ASN A 98 10.40 -1.61 26.93
C ASN A 98 10.35 -0.13 27.34
N GLY A 99 9.16 0.41 27.58
CA GLY A 99 8.95 1.75 28.09
C GLY A 99 8.98 2.85 27.03
N GLN A 100 8.87 4.09 27.49
CA GLN A 100 8.66 5.26 26.62
C GLN A 100 9.84 5.54 25.67
N GLN A 101 11.05 5.09 25.99
CA GLN A 101 12.24 5.35 25.17
C GLN A 101 12.13 4.74 23.77
N VAL A 102 11.61 3.51 23.66
CA VAL A 102 11.41 2.86 22.35
C VAL A 102 10.35 3.61 21.53
N ILE A 103 9.29 4.10 22.18
CA ILE A 103 8.25 4.92 21.53
C ILE A 103 8.84 6.24 21.03
N ILE A 104 9.72 6.89 21.81
CA ILE A 104 10.40 8.13 21.39
C ILE A 104 11.31 7.85 20.19
N GLN A 105 12.10 6.77 20.20
CA GLN A 105 12.94 6.40 19.07
C GLN A 105 12.13 6.14 17.79
N ALA A 106 11.02 5.39 17.90
CA ALA A 106 10.12 5.15 16.78
C ALA A 106 9.48 6.44 16.24
N LYS A 107 9.10 7.37 17.12
CA LYS A 107 8.59 8.69 16.73
C LYS A 107 9.64 9.53 16.01
N THR A 108 10.88 9.53 16.50
CA THR A 108 11.99 10.23 15.85
C THR A 108 12.31 9.62 14.49
N TYR A 109 12.28 8.29 14.39
CA TYR A 109 12.51 7.55 13.15
C TYR A 109 11.54 7.96 12.02
N ALA A 110 10.26 8.13 12.34
CA ALA A 110 9.22 8.51 11.39
C ALA A 110 8.87 10.01 11.40
N LYS A 111 9.62 10.86 12.12
CA LYS A 111 9.37 12.31 12.12
C LYS A 111 9.73 12.86 10.74
N SER A 112 8.83 13.63 10.13
CA SER A 112 9.04 14.19 8.78
C SER A 112 10.36 14.95 8.65
N SER A 113 10.74 15.77 9.64
CA SER A 113 12.01 16.51 9.63
C SER A 113 13.26 15.61 9.47
N PHE A 114 13.20 14.36 9.92
CA PHE A 114 14.31 13.40 9.85
C PHE A 114 14.06 12.26 8.85
N SER A 115 12.91 12.23 8.17
CA SER A 115 12.49 11.08 7.37
C SER A 115 13.51 10.78 6.28
N SER A 116 14.04 11.81 5.63
CA SER A 116 15.06 11.73 4.58
C SER A 116 16.32 10.96 4.98
N SER A 117 16.73 11.08 6.25
CA SER A 117 17.96 10.50 6.78
C SER A 117 17.72 9.17 7.50
N LEU A 118 16.46 8.84 7.78
CA LEU A 118 16.06 7.68 8.57
C LEU A 118 15.11 6.80 7.76
N HIS A 119 13.80 6.98 7.91
CA HIS A 119 12.79 6.11 7.33
C HIS A 119 12.82 6.03 5.80
N ASP A 120 12.94 7.18 5.12
CA ASP A 120 12.97 7.25 3.66
C ASP A 120 14.24 6.59 3.11
N ALA A 121 15.39 6.75 3.80
CA ALA A 121 16.64 6.09 3.45
C ALA A 121 16.56 4.57 3.57
N ASP A 122 15.95 4.06 4.64
CA ASP A 122 15.75 2.61 4.82
C ASP A 122 14.75 2.07 3.77
N LEU A 123 13.65 2.78 3.49
CA LEU A 123 12.65 2.40 2.50
C LEU A 123 13.23 2.36 1.08
N PHE A 124 14.00 3.37 0.69
CA PHE A 124 14.66 3.38 -0.62
C PHE A 124 15.64 2.22 -0.79
N LEU A 125 16.38 1.86 0.25
CA LEU A 125 17.28 0.70 0.17
C LEU A 125 16.49 -0.58 -0.07
N LEU A 126 15.33 -0.75 0.58
CA LEU A 126 14.43 -1.88 0.28
C LEU A 126 13.91 -1.84 -1.16
N GLN A 127 13.49 -0.67 -1.66
CA GLN A 127 13.06 -0.51 -3.05
C GLN A 127 14.18 -0.89 -4.02
N LEU A 128 15.39 -0.41 -3.78
CA LEU A 128 16.56 -0.69 -4.61
C LEU A 128 16.90 -2.19 -4.60
N LEU A 129 16.97 -2.81 -3.42
CA LEU A 129 17.29 -4.23 -3.31
C LEU A 129 16.20 -5.12 -3.93
N SER A 130 14.93 -4.73 -3.81
CA SER A 130 13.82 -5.46 -4.41
C SER A 130 13.87 -5.53 -5.95
N CYS A 131 14.56 -4.59 -6.60
CA CYS A 131 14.79 -4.63 -8.05
C CYS A 131 15.65 -5.83 -8.49
N TYR A 132 16.42 -6.41 -7.56
CA TYR A 132 17.42 -7.46 -7.83
C TYR A 132 17.18 -8.75 -7.03
N ILE A 133 16.26 -8.76 -6.07
CA ILE A 133 15.84 -9.97 -5.33
C ILE A 133 14.61 -10.57 -6.03
N LYS A 134 14.53 -11.90 -6.13
CA LYS A 134 13.34 -12.55 -6.68
C LYS A 134 12.07 -12.09 -5.94
N PRO A 135 10.98 -11.71 -6.65
CA PRO A 135 9.76 -11.16 -6.03
C PRO A 135 9.18 -12.01 -4.90
N ASN A 136 9.07 -13.34 -5.09
CA ASN A 136 8.57 -14.24 -4.06
C ASN A 136 9.47 -14.23 -2.82
N VAL A 137 10.79 -14.37 -3.00
CA VAL A 137 11.76 -14.36 -1.90
C VAL A 137 11.70 -13.04 -1.12
N PHE A 138 11.58 -11.91 -1.80
CA PHE A 138 11.43 -10.60 -1.16
C PHE A 138 10.17 -10.52 -0.30
N VAL A 139 9.01 -10.91 -0.87
CA VAL A 139 7.72 -10.87 -0.18
C VAL A 139 7.69 -11.85 0.99
N GLU A 140 8.23 -13.06 0.84
CA GLU A 140 8.34 -14.04 1.92
C GLU A 140 9.14 -13.51 3.11
N ASN A 141 10.31 -12.90 2.85
CA ASN A 141 11.13 -12.29 3.89
C ASN A 141 10.39 -11.14 4.57
N LEU A 142 9.70 -10.28 3.81
CA LEU A 142 8.87 -9.20 4.37
C LEU A 142 7.78 -9.76 5.27
N LEU A 143 6.92 -10.66 4.76
CA LEU A 143 5.82 -11.23 5.54
C LEU A 143 6.31 -11.99 6.78
N THR A 144 7.49 -12.62 6.69
CA THR A 144 8.12 -13.32 7.82
C THR A 144 8.50 -12.33 8.91
N ARG A 145 9.11 -11.20 8.53
CA ARG A 145 9.49 -10.17 9.50
C ARG A 145 8.28 -9.51 10.15
N PHE A 146 7.17 -9.37 9.44
CA PHE A 146 5.92 -8.83 9.98
C PHE A 146 5.09 -9.86 10.78
N HIS A 147 5.59 -11.08 11.03
CA HIS A 147 4.89 -12.14 11.77
C HIS A 147 3.60 -12.64 11.11
N VAL A 148 3.43 -12.41 9.81
CA VAL A 148 2.22 -12.78 9.04
C VAL A 148 2.49 -13.85 7.97
N TYR A 149 3.72 -14.31 7.83
CA TYR A 149 4.04 -15.39 6.88
C TYR A 149 3.35 -16.72 7.21
N SER A 150 3.29 -17.07 8.49
CA SER A 150 2.61 -18.30 8.96
C SER A 150 1.11 -18.31 8.60
N TRP A 151 0.52 -17.13 8.37
CA TRP A 151 -0.86 -16.98 7.96
C TRP A 151 -1.11 -17.50 6.53
N LEU A 152 -0.08 -17.57 5.69
CA LEU A 152 -0.19 -18.17 4.35
C LEU A 152 -0.53 -19.66 4.39
N PHE A 153 -0.14 -20.35 5.47
CA PHE A 153 -0.34 -21.78 5.69
C PHE A 153 -1.63 -22.10 6.45
N GLN A 154 -2.15 -21.12 7.18
CA GLN A 154 -3.39 -21.31 7.92
C GLN A 154 -4.54 -21.23 6.93
N SER A 155 -5.21 -22.37 6.72
CA SER A 155 -6.59 -22.32 6.26
C SER A 155 -7.36 -21.37 7.17
N ALA A 156 -8.24 -20.54 6.62
CA ALA A 156 -9.04 -19.57 7.38
C ALA A 156 -10.07 -20.24 8.33
N THR A 157 -9.74 -21.41 8.87
CA THR A 157 -10.39 -22.10 9.96
C THR A 157 -9.94 -21.49 11.28
N THR A 158 -10.79 -20.59 11.80
CA THR A 158 -11.10 -20.40 13.23
C THR A 158 -9.95 -20.01 14.19
N SER A 159 -10.16 -18.87 14.86
CA SER A 159 -9.69 -18.49 16.21
C SER A 159 -8.23 -18.08 16.46
N ASN A 160 -7.43 -17.67 15.47
CA ASN A 160 -6.08 -17.12 15.74
C ASN A 160 -5.87 -15.63 15.39
N LEU A 161 -6.80 -14.99 14.67
CA LEU A 161 -6.84 -13.52 14.50
C LEU A 161 -7.45 -12.81 15.72
N GLU A 162 -7.45 -13.45 16.89
CA GLU A 162 -7.94 -12.84 18.14
C GLU A 162 -7.00 -11.76 18.66
N SER A 163 -5.73 -11.73 18.21
CA SER A 163 -4.75 -10.73 18.61
C SER A 163 -4.91 -9.43 17.79
N PRO A 164 -5.28 -8.30 18.41
CA PRO A 164 -5.28 -7.01 17.74
C PRO A 164 -3.91 -6.61 17.21
N GLN A 165 -2.83 -7.13 17.81
CA GLN A 165 -1.46 -6.92 17.33
C GLN A 165 -1.21 -7.62 16.00
N LEU A 166 -1.70 -8.84 15.80
CA LEU A 166 -1.54 -9.55 14.53
C LEU A 166 -2.27 -8.82 13.39
N ILE A 167 -3.49 -8.33 13.65
CA ILE A 167 -4.25 -7.52 12.67
C ILE A 167 -3.51 -6.22 12.35
N ALA A 168 -2.95 -5.56 13.36
CA ALA A 168 -2.16 -4.35 13.16
C ALA A 168 -0.87 -4.61 12.36
N MET A 169 -0.22 -5.77 12.56
CA MET A 169 0.93 -6.20 11.79
C MET A 169 0.56 -6.57 10.34
N LEU A 170 -0.61 -7.19 10.13
CA LEU A 170 -1.17 -7.46 8.81
C LEU A 170 -1.39 -6.16 8.01
N GLU A 171 -2.06 -5.18 8.62
CA GLU A 171 -2.24 -3.85 8.05
C GLU A 171 -0.89 -3.18 7.76
N SER A 172 0.07 -3.30 8.69
CA SER A 172 1.41 -2.72 8.55
C SER A 172 2.23 -3.35 7.42
N ALA A 173 2.11 -4.66 7.20
CA ALA A 173 2.75 -5.35 6.08
C ALA A 173 2.19 -4.84 4.74
N LEU A 174 0.87 -4.68 4.64
CA LEU A 174 0.21 -4.11 3.46
C LEU A 174 0.62 -2.65 3.20
N ILE A 175 0.68 -1.82 4.24
CA ILE A 175 1.16 -0.43 4.14
C ILE A 175 2.60 -0.41 3.63
N THR A 176 3.47 -1.26 4.17
CA THR A 176 4.88 -1.34 3.77
C THR A 176 5.02 -1.79 2.32
N LEU A 177 4.25 -2.79 1.89
CA LEU A 177 4.20 -3.22 0.49
C LEU A 177 3.73 -2.09 -0.42
N CYS A 178 2.66 -1.37 -0.06
CA CYS A 178 2.18 -0.19 -0.79
C CYS A 178 3.26 0.91 -0.88
N ALA A 179 3.99 1.15 0.20
CA ALA A 179 5.06 2.13 0.24
C ALA A 179 6.25 1.72 -0.65
N ILE A 180 6.66 0.45 -0.60
CA ILE A 180 7.74 -0.06 -1.45
C ILE A 180 7.39 0.11 -2.92
N VAL A 181 6.17 -0.24 -3.33
CA VAL A 181 5.80 -0.16 -4.76
C VAL A 181 5.39 1.23 -5.19
N GLY A 182 4.88 2.09 -4.31
CA GLY A 182 4.18 3.31 -4.73
C GLY A 182 4.55 4.61 -4.04
N PHE A 183 5.38 4.59 -3.00
CA PHE A 183 5.87 5.79 -2.35
C PHE A 183 7.24 6.19 -2.92
N GLN A 184 7.47 7.49 -3.15
CA GLN A 184 8.76 8.01 -3.58
C GLN A 184 9.49 8.62 -2.37
N PRO A 185 10.56 7.98 -1.85
CA PRO A 185 11.28 8.49 -0.68
C PRO A 185 12.02 9.80 -0.97
N ASN A 186 12.10 10.69 0.03
CA ASN A 186 12.79 11.98 -0.10
C ASN A 186 14.26 11.85 0.31
N ILE A 187 15.12 11.48 -0.65
CA ILE A 187 16.54 11.26 -0.39
C ILE A 187 17.40 12.29 -1.10
N ALA A 188 18.45 12.74 -0.40
CA ALA A 188 19.52 13.62 -0.89
C ALA A 188 19.06 14.97 -1.46
N ILE A 189 18.70 15.05 -2.73
CA ILE A 189 18.39 16.32 -3.42
C ILE A 189 16.88 16.49 -3.49
N ARG A 190 16.38 17.58 -2.92
CA ARG A 190 14.95 17.91 -3.00
C ARG A 190 14.58 18.28 -4.43
N GLU A 191 13.64 17.55 -5.00
CA GLU A 191 12.89 18.07 -6.14
C GLU A 191 11.74 18.94 -5.63
N THR A 192 11.43 20.04 -6.32
CA THR A 192 10.28 20.92 -6.03
C THR A 192 8.97 20.13 -5.85
N LYS A 193 8.82 19.02 -6.59
CA LYS A 193 7.66 18.12 -6.49
C LYS A 193 7.56 17.40 -5.13
N GLN A 194 8.69 17.00 -4.56
CA GLN A 194 8.72 16.35 -3.24
C GLN A 194 8.34 17.33 -2.14
N ILE A 195 8.88 18.56 -2.17
CA ILE A 195 8.51 19.62 -1.23
C ILE A 195 7.01 19.92 -1.34
N ARG A 196 6.48 20.00 -2.56
CA ARG A 196 5.05 20.19 -2.81
C ARG A 196 4.20 19.08 -2.18
N ALA A 197 4.58 17.81 -2.36
CA ALA A 197 3.87 16.69 -1.75
C ALA A 197 3.89 16.74 -0.21
N GLU A 198 5.00 17.16 0.40
CA GLU A 198 5.10 17.34 1.86
C GLU A 198 4.20 18.45 2.39
N ILE A 199 4.14 19.60 1.70
CA ILE A 199 3.26 20.72 2.07
C ILE A 199 1.79 20.32 1.92
N ILE A 200 1.42 19.72 0.79
CA ILE A 200 0.06 19.21 0.55
C ILE A 200 -0.34 18.22 1.64
N THR A 201 0.53 17.28 1.97
CA THR A 201 0.30 16.28 3.02
C THR A 201 0.07 16.93 4.38
N THR A 202 0.91 17.91 4.72
CA THR A 202 0.83 18.64 5.99
C THR A 202 -0.48 19.40 6.12
N LEU A 203 -0.91 20.10 5.05
CA LEU A 203 -2.15 20.88 5.04
C LEU A 203 -3.41 20.02 4.88
N ALA A 204 -3.32 18.87 4.23
CA ALA A 204 -4.41 17.92 4.10
C ALA A 204 -4.87 17.36 5.45
N VAL A 205 -3.96 17.28 6.44
CA VAL A 205 -4.30 16.83 7.80
C VAL A 205 -5.06 17.91 8.59
N ALA A 206 -4.58 19.16 8.55
CA ALA A 206 -5.20 20.30 9.21
C ALA A 206 -4.55 21.60 8.75
N ASP A 207 -5.19 22.73 9.02
CA ASP A 207 -4.64 24.05 8.71
C ASP A 207 -3.43 24.34 9.60
N ARG A 208 -2.41 25.01 9.04
CA ARG A 208 -1.09 25.14 9.67
C ARG A 208 -0.51 26.54 9.58
N LEU A 209 0.29 26.89 10.58
CA LEU A 209 1.16 28.06 10.52
C LEU A 209 2.33 27.81 9.57
N TYR A 210 2.95 28.88 9.06
CA TYR A 210 4.15 28.77 8.22
C TYR A 210 5.25 27.93 8.90
N SER A 211 5.53 28.20 10.18
CA SER A 211 6.56 27.49 10.95
C SER A 211 6.28 26.01 11.12
N GLU A 212 5.00 25.62 11.23
CA GLU A 212 4.61 24.21 11.32
C GLU A 212 4.74 23.50 9.98
N VAL A 213 4.48 24.20 8.86
CA VAL A 213 4.76 23.66 7.52
C VAL A 213 6.27 23.46 7.35
N GLU A 214 7.08 24.46 7.70
CA GLU A 214 8.54 24.42 7.59
C GLU A 214 9.15 23.27 8.42
N GLU A 215 8.69 23.05 9.66
CA GLU A 215 9.17 21.95 10.52
C GLU A 215 8.86 20.56 9.94
N ASN A 216 7.77 20.42 9.18
CA ASN A 216 7.36 19.13 8.61
C ASN A 216 8.05 18.81 7.27
N ILE A 217 8.86 19.71 6.72
CA ILE A 217 9.63 19.43 5.49
C ILE A 217 10.94 18.69 5.86
N PRO A 218 11.23 17.51 5.29
CA PRO A 218 12.41 16.71 5.66
C PRO A 218 13.74 17.43 5.44
N GLU A 219 14.61 17.52 6.44
CA GLU A 219 15.93 18.16 6.33
C GLU A 219 16.83 17.37 5.37
N THR A 220 17.28 18.01 4.29
CA THR A 220 18.21 17.40 3.33
C THR A 220 19.22 18.45 2.92
N SER A 221 20.42 18.42 3.53
CA SER A 221 21.55 19.34 3.31
C SER A 221 21.42 20.74 3.97
N PRO A 222 22.52 21.34 4.49
CA PRO A 222 22.54 22.62 5.22
C PRO A 222 22.24 23.86 4.37
N LEU A 223 22.09 23.71 3.06
CA LEU A 223 21.49 24.73 2.19
C LEU A 223 19.97 24.61 2.34
N SER A 224 19.46 25.11 3.47
CA SER A 224 18.03 25.31 3.72
C SER A 224 17.32 25.68 2.43
N ALA A 225 16.16 25.06 2.16
CA ALA A 225 15.25 25.48 1.09
C ALA A 225 15.34 26.99 0.91
N ASN A 226 15.54 27.45 -0.32
CA ASN A 226 15.31 28.85 -0.63
C ASN A 226 13.90 29.11 -0.08
N ARG A 227 13.75 29.87 1.02
CA ARG A 227 12.43 30.14 1.63
C ARG A 227 11.42 30.57 0.57
N LYS A 228 11.91 31.29 -0.44
CA LYS A 228 11.24 31.64 -1.69
C LYS A 228 10.54 30.48 -2.41
N GLU A 229 11.15 29.30 -2.48
CA GLU A 229 10.54 28.10 -3.09
C GLU A 229 9.39 27.58 -2.25
N ILE A 230 9.54 27.52 -0.92
CA ILE A 230 8.44 27.16 -0.01
C ILE A 230 7.30 28.17 -0.12
N ASP A 231 7.62 29.46 -0.12
CA ASP A 231 6.64 30.55 -0.29
C ASP A 231 5.88 30.39 -1.61
N THR A 232 6.61 30.18 -2.72
CA THR A 232 6.01 30.00 -4.05
C THR A 232 5.09 28.78 -4.10
N ILE A 233 5.50 27.66 -3.49
CA ILE A 233 4.68 26.46 -3.44
C ILE A 233 3.46 26.69 -2.54
N LEU A 234 3.62 27.32 -1.37
CA LEU A 234 2.53 27.62 -0.45
C LEU A 234 1.45 28.48 -1.10
N ASP A 235 1.84 29.53 -1.82
CA ASP A 235 0.91 30.39 -2.58
C ASP A 235 0.13 29.59 -3.63
N ASP A 236 0.78 28.60 -4.26
CA ASP A 236 0.12 27.75 -5.25
C ASP A 236 -0.79 26.70 -4.61
N VAL A 237 -0.42 26.11 -3.47
CA VAL A 237 -1.16 24.98 -2.89
C VAL A 237 -2.19 25.34 -1.83
N SER A 238 -2.18 26.57 -1.33
CA SER A 238 -2.97 26.95 -0.16
C SER A 238 -3.59 28.33 -0.26
N ASP A 239 -4.65 28.53 0.50
CA ASP A 239 -5.28 29.83 0.73
C ASP A 239 -4.87 30.32 2.13
N PHE A 240 -4.35 31.54 2.22
CA PHE A 240 -3.94 32.14 3.49
C PHE A 240 -5.14 32.76 4.20
N GLN A 241 -5.48 32.21 5.37
CA GLN A 241 -6.47 32.78 6.28
C GLN A 241 -5.82 33.87 7.14
N THR A 242 -6.28 35.11 6.97
CA THR A 242 -5.75 36.24 7.73
C THR A 242 -6.03 36.11 9.23
N PRO A 243 -5.13 36.62 10.10
CA PRO A 243 -5.34 36.66 11.54
C PRO A 243 -6.69 37.30 11.90
N SER A 244 -7.49 36.63 12.73
CA SER A 244 -8.76 37.15 13.25
C SER A 244 -8.72 37.31 14.77
N VAL A 245 -9.43 38.32 15.28
CA VAL A 245 -9.65 38.51 16.72
C VAL A 245 -10.92 37.76 17.10
N GLU A 246 -10.84 36.79 17.99
CA GLU A 246 -12.03 36.13 18.55
C GLU A 246 -12.84 37.10 19.43
N LEU A 247 -14.14 36.81 19.63
CA LEU A 247 -15.04 37.56 20.53
C LEU A 247 -14.51 37.70 21.98
N LEU A 248 -13.58 36.84 22.39
CA LEU A 248 -12.95 36.84 23.72
C LEU A 248 -11.59 37.59 23.75
N GLY A 249 -11.18 38.24 22.66
CA GLY A 249 -9.97 39.07 22.59
C GLY A 249 -8.66 38.30 22.33
N HIS A 250 -8.71 37.00 22.05
CA HIS A 250 -7.54 36.24 21.65
C HIS A 250 -7.23 36.46 20.15
N LEU A 251 -5.97 36.81 19.86
CA LEU A 251 -5.45 36.94 18.50
C LEU A 251 -5.16 35.54 17.95
N GLN A 252 -5.89 35.12 16.91
CA GLN A 252 -5.53 33.93 16.15
C GLN A 252 -4.48 34.31 15.09
N GLN A 253 -3.38 33.55 15.04
CA GLN A 253 -2.40 33.70 13.97
C GLN A 253 -2.97 33.22 12.63
N GLY A 254 -2.50 33.82 11.53
CA GLY A 254 -2.91 33.43 10.19
C GLY A 254 -2.43 32.03 9.84
N LYS A 255 -3.28 31.25 9.16
CA LYS A 255 -3.04 29.84 8.83
C LYS A 255 -3.20 29.60 7.35
N TYR A 256 -2.51 28.58 6.85
CA TYR A 256 -2.66 28.08 5.50
C TYR A 256 -3.65 26.94 5.48
N THR A 257 -4.56 26.99 4.51
CA THR A 257 -5.57 25.96 4.24
C THR A 257 -5.33 25.40 2.85
N ILE A 258 -5.33 24.08 2.71
CA ILE A 258 -5.16 23.44 1.39
C ILE A 258 -6.26 23.88 0.41
N LYS A 259 -5.89 24.19 -0.84
CA LYS A 259 -6.87 24.43 -1.91
C LYS A 259 -7.64 23.16 -2.22
N GLY A 260 -8.97 23.25 -2.25
CA GLY A 260 -9.85 22.09 -2.43
C GLY A 260 -9.53 21.24 -3.67
N THR A 261 -9.18 21.87 -4.79
CA THR A 261 -8.84 21.17 -6.04
C THR A 261 -7.71 20.14 -5.89
N LEU A 262 -6.80 20.35 -4.95
CA LEU A 262 -5.68 19.44 -4.69
C LEU A 262 -6.11 18.11 -4.07
N PHE A 263 -7.23 18.07 -3.35
CA PHE A 263 -7.83 16.80 -2.92
C PHE A 263 -8.17 15.89 -4.10
N LYS A 264 -8.52 16.49 -5.25
CA LYS A 264 -8.82 15.74 -6.48
C LYS A 264 -7.56 15.41 -7.29
N THR A 265 -6.56 16.28 -7.32
CA THR A 265 -5.41 16.13 -8.25
C THR A 265 -4.17 15.53 -7.62
N GLU A 266 -3.82 15.89 -6.37
CA GLU A 266 -2.48 15.64 -5.81
C GLU A 266 -2.49 14.98 -4.42
N TYR A 267 -3.56 15.12 -3.63
CA TYR A 267 -3.69 14.45 -2.34
C TYR A 267 -3.57 12.93 -2.50
N ASP A 268 -2.69 12.34 -1.69
CA ASP A 268 -2.45 10.90 -1.62
C ASP A 268 -2.48 10.42 -0.16
N PRO A 269 -3.47 9.61 0.24
CA PRO A 269 -3.53 9.02 1.56
C PRO A 269 -2.28 8.21 1.93
N LEU A 270 -1.62 7.54 0.97
CA LEU A 270 -0.40 6.78 1.25
C LEU A 270 0.70 7.72 1.76
N HIS A 271 0.91 8.86 1.10
CA HIS A 271 1.89 9.86 1.54
C HIS A 271 1.58 10.40 2.95
N VAL A 272 0.30 10.64 3.29
CA VAL A 272 -0.10 11.03 4.65
C VAL A 272 0.30 9.97 5.67
N MET A 273 0.08 8.69 5.38
CA MET A 273 0.43 7.60 6.28
C MET A 273 1.94 7.49 6.51
N MET A 274 2.74 7.75 5.47
CA MET A 274 4.21 7.75 5.58
C MET A 274 4.77 8.92 6.41
N ARG A 275 3.95 9.93 6.72
CA ARG A 275 4.35 11.11 7.53
C ARG A 275 3.65 11.21 8.88
N CYS A 276 2.48 10.60 9.01
CA CYS A 276 1.67 10.70 10.22
C CYS A 276 1.91 9.53 11.17
N THR A 277 2.58 9.81 12.29
CA THR A 277 2.75 8.82 13.38
C THR A 277 1.48 8.56 14.20
N LYS A 278 0.46 9.43 14.08
CA LYS A 278 -0.82 9.32 14.81
C LYS A 278 -1.95 8.93 13.85
N ARG A 279 -2.67 7.84 14.17
CA ARG A 279 -3.86 7.39 13.41
C ARG A 279 -4.92 8.47 13.24
N ALA A 280 -5.12 9.32 14.26
CA ALA A 280 -6.07 10.43 14.20
C ALA A 280 -5.75 11.45 13.09
N ASN A 281 -4.47 11.71 12.81
CA ASN A 281 -4.08 12.65 11.75
C ASN A 281 -4.46 12.10 10.37
N PHE A 282 -4.26 10.80 10.16
CA PHE A 282 -4.67 10.14 8.92
C PHE A 282 -6.19 10.23 8.74
N GLN A 283 -6.96 9.91 9.78
CA GLN A 283 -8.43 9.99 9.74
C GLN A 283 -8.93 11.41 9.44
N ASN A 284 -8.34 12.43 10.06
CA ASN A 284 -8.68 13.82 9.79
C ASN A 284 -8.46 14.19 8.32
N SER A 285 -7.38 13.69 7.71
CA SER A 285 -7.12 13.95 6.29
C SER A 285 -8.18 13.34 5.37
N LEU A 286 -8.66 12.13 5.68
CA LEU A 286 -9.73 11.46 4.94
C LEU A 286 -11.08 12.15 5.14
N GLU A 287 -11.34 12.68 6.34
CA GLU A 287 -12.54 13.45 6.63
C GLU A 287 -12.56 14.77 5.84
N ARG A 288 -11.44 15.50 5.81
CA ARG A 288 -11.33 16.73 4.98
C ARG A 288 -11.52 16.44 3.49
N PHE A 289 -10.94 15.35 2.99
CA PHE A 289 -11.17 14.87 1.62
C PHE A 289 -12.66 14.56 1.37
N THR A 290 -13.29 13.82 2.28
CA THR A 290 -14.72 13.46 2.19
C THR A 290 -15.61 14.70 2.19
N ASN A 291 -15.31 15.68 3.05
CA ASN A 291 -16.05 16.93 3.14
C ASN A 291 -15.92 17.76 1.85
N TYR A 292 -14.72 17.84 1.27
CA TYR A 292 -14.50 18.46 -0.03
C TYR A 292 -15.34 17.78 -1.14
N VAL A 293 -15.29 16.45 -1.23
CA VAL A 293 -16.03 15.69 -2.25
C VAL A 293 -17.54 15.92 -2.15
N LYS A 294 -18.08 15.96 -0.92
CA LYS A 294 -19.50 16.23 -0.65
C LYS A 294 -19.88 17.67 -0.97
N HIS A 295 -19.07 18.64 -0.54
CA HIS A 295 -19.31 20.06 -0.79
C HIS A 295 -19.36 20.38 -2.29
N GLU A 296 -18.43 19.83 -3.06
CA GLU A 296 -18.36 20.02 -4.52
C GLU A 296 -19.36 19.15 -5.30
N GLY A 297 -20.15 18.29 -4.63
CA GLY A 297 -21.11 17.40 -5.28
C GLY A 297 -20.48 16.38 -6.24
N LEU A 298 -19.20 16.02 -6.02
CA LEU A 298 -18.41 15.15 -6.90
C LEU A 298 -18.78 13.67 -6.76
N PHE A 299 -19.49 13.29 -5.70
CA PHE A 299 -19.94 11.92 -5.45
C PHE A 299 -21.35 11.94 -4.85
N LYS A 300 -22.28 11.16 -5.44
CA LYS A 300 -23.72 11.21 -5.14
C LYS A 300 -24.28 9.93 -4.51
N SER A 301 -23.41 9.09 -3.96
CA SER A 301 -23.79 7.81 -3.34
C SER A 301 -23.70 7.92 -1.81
N ASP A 302 -24.61 7.23 -1.13
CA ASP A 302 -24.66 7.17 0.34
C ASP A 302 -23.60 6.24 0.94
N TYR A 303 -22.88 5.49 0.09
CA TYR A 303 -21.81 4.59 0.51
C TYR A 303 -20.53 5.36 0.88
N PRO A 304 -19.71 4.82 1.81
CA PRO A 304 -18.48 5.48 2.22
C PRO A 304 -17.52 5.63 1.03
N ILE A 305 -16.98 6.84 0.89
CA ILE A 305 -15.94 7.14 -0.09
C ILE A 305 -14.66 6.48 0.37
N TRP A 306 -14.04 5.70 -0.51
CA TRP A 306 -12.78 5.02 -0.23
C TRP A 306 -11.59 5.99 -0.35
N PRO A 307 -10.48 5.73 0.36
CA PRO A 307 -9.27 6.54 0.25
C PRO A 307 -8.76 6.64 -1.20
N PRO A 308 -8.47 7.85 -1.72
CA PRO A 308 -8.04 8.06 -3.09
C PRO A 308 -6.53 7.78 -3.29
N PHE A 309 -6.05 6.57 -2.97
CA PHE A 309 -4.65 6.17 -3.17
C PHE A 309 -4.21 6.45 -4.62
N ARG A 310 -3.04 7.07 -4.82
CA ARG A 310 -2.60 7.47 -6.17
C ARG A 310 -1.80 6.39 -6.86
N ILE A 311 -2.13 6.12 -8.13
CA ILE A 311 -1.30 5.24 -8.97
C ILE A 311 0.04 5.93 -9.24
N PRO A 312 1.18 5.28 -8.94
CA PRO A 312 2.49 5.85 -9.22
C PRO A 312 2.68 6.09 -10.72
N THR A 313 3.03 7.32 -11.10
CA THR A 313 3.10 7.73 -12.52
C THR A 313 4.50 7.67 -13.13
N TYR A 314 5.54 7.56 -12.31
CA TYR A 314 6.92 7.59 -12.77
C TYR A 314 7.80 6.75 -11.85
N TYR A 315 8.63 5.91 -12.47
CA TYR A 315 9.76 5.27 -11.83
C TYR A 315 10.99 5.65 -12.63
N HIS A 316 12.10 5.92 -11.93
CA HIS A 316 13.37 6.05 -12.62
C HIS A 316 13.66 4.74 -13.39
N PRO A 317 14.19 4.78 -14.62
CA PRO A 317 14.43 3.56 -15.41
C PRO A 317 15.26 2.50 -14.70
N GLN A 318 16.20 2.91 -13.83
CA GLN A 318 17.03 2.00 -13.02
C GLN A 318 16.31 1.43 -11.79
N MET A 319 15.10 1.91 -11.50
CA MET A 319 14.26 1.50 -10.37
C MET A 319 12.93 0.89 -10.84
N SER A 320 12.68 0.75 -12.15
CA SER A 320 11.40 0.26 -12.68
C SER A 320 11.07 -1.15 -12.20
N ASN A 321 12.09 -1.98 -11.99
CA ASN A 321 11.94 -3.36 -11.54
C ASN A 321 11.35 -3.50 -10.12
N VAL A 322 11.23 -2.42 -9.34
CA VAL A 322 10.53 -2.43 -8.04
C VAL A 322 9.10 -2.94 -8.20
N GLN A 323 8.48 -2.72 -9.36
CA GLN A 323 7.13 -3.18 -9.68
C GLN A 323 7.03 -4.70 -9.82
N HIS A 324 8.14 -5.43 -10.03
CA HIS A 324 8.11 -6.89 -10.15
C HIS A 324 7.65 -7.58 -8.86
N ILE A 325 7.74 -6.91 -7.70
CA ILE A 325 7.12 -7.39 -6.45
C ILE A 325 5.63 -7.68 -6.65
N LEU A 326 4.95 -6.88 -7.47
CA LEU A 326 3.52 -7.01 -7.76
C LEU A 326 3.18 -8.26 -8.58
N GLN A 327 4.18 -8.94 -9.13
CA GLN A 327 4.03 -10.22 -9.85
C GLN A 327 4.20 -11.42 -8.90
N SER A 328 4.59 -11.21 -7.64
CA SER A 328 4.80 -12.30 -6.69
C SER A 328 3.52 -13.15 -6.50
N GLY A 329 3.60 -14.46 -6.77
CA GLY A 329 2.55 -15.42 -6.44
C GLY A 329 2.25 -15.49 -4.94
N VAL A 330 3.28 -15.28 -4.10
CA VAL A 330 3.15 -15.18 -2.64
C VAL A 330 2.33 -13.95 -2.26
N LEU A 331 2.58 -12.79 -2.88
CA LEU A 331 1.77 -11.59 -2.69
C LEU A 331 0.32 -11.84 -3.12
N HIS A 332 0.10 -12.43 -4.30
CA HIS A 332 -1.25 -12.74 -4.76
C HIS A 332 -2.03 -13.64 -3.78
N HIS A 333 -1.36 -14.65 -3.23
CA HIS A 333 -1.93 -15.55 -2.22
C HIS A 333 -2.25 -14.80 -0.92
N PHE A 334 -1.34 -13.95 -0.46
CA PHE A 334 -1.56 -13.08 0.71
C PHE A 334 -2.77 -12.16 0.53
N LEU A 335 -2.90 -11.50 -0.63
CA LEU A 335 -4.03 -10.63 -0.96
C LEU A 335 -5.35 -11.41 -1.02
N PHE A 336 -5.34 -12.62 -1.60
CA PHE A 336 -6.49 -13.52 -1.59
C PHE A 336 -6.94 -13.87 -0.16
N LEU A 337 -6.00 -14.18 0.74
CA LEU A 337 -6.32 -14.44 2.14
C LEU A 337 -6.87 -13.20 2.86
N CYS A 338 -6.37 -11.99 2.58
CA CYS A 338 -6.93 -10.73 3.09
C CYS A 338 -8.40 -10.54 2.67
N LEU A 339 -8.74 -10.77 1.41
CA LEU A 339 -10.13 -10.69 0.95
C LEU A 339 -11.02 -11.73 1.62
N ASN A 340 -10.53 -12.97 1.73
CA ASN A 340 -11.28 -14.06 2.36
C ASN A 340 -11.50 -13.79 3.86
N ALA A 341 -10.48 -13.29 4.56
CA ALA A 341 -10.57 -12.94 5.96
C ALA A 341 -11.53 -11.77 6.18
N TYR A 342 -11.51 -10.74 5.33
CA TYR A 342 -12.47 -9.63 5.42
C TYR A 342 -13.94 -10.10 5.30
N LEU A 343 -14.22 -11.16 4.52
CA LEU A 343 -15.56 -11.72 4.42
C LEU A 343 -15.97 -12.49 5.69
N ASN A 344 -15.06 -13.30 6.23
CA ASN A 344 -15.36 -14.30 7.25
C ASN A 344 -15.07 -13.88 8.70
N ASP A 345 -14.17 -12.92 8.90
CA ASP A 345 -13.74 -12.42 10.20
C ASP A 345 -14.11 -10.94 10.37
N LYS A 346 -14.83 -10.62 11.46
CA LYS A 346 -15.26 -9.27 11.78
C LYS A 346 -14.14 -8.39 12.34
N SER A 347 -13.01 -8.99 12.74
CA SER A 347 -11.86 -8.29 13.30
C SER A 347 -11.05 -7.53 12.24
N ILE A 348 -11.14 -7.96 10.97
CA ILE A 348 -10.43 -7.35 9.84
C ILE A 348 -10.99 -5.95 9.55
N THR A 349 -10.09 -4.98 9.45
CA THR A 349 -10.43 -3.57 9.22
C THR A 349 -10.69 -3.26 7.75
N GLU A 350 -11.45 -2.19 7.49
CA GLU A 350 -11.64 -1.64 6.13
C GLU A 350 -10.31 -1.23 5.48
N ASN A 351 -9.34 -0.75 6.27
CA ASN A 351 -8.02 -0.38 5.76
C ASN A 351 -7.32 -1.56 5.08
N ILE A 352 -7.38 -2.75 5.68
CA ILE A 352 -6.82 -3.98 5.08
C ILE A 352 -7.45 -4.25 3.71
N LEU A 353 -8.77 -4.11 3.60
CA LEU A 353 -9.47 -4.22 2.32
C LEU A 353 -9.00 -3.16 1.32
N TYR A 354 -8.88 -1.90 1.73
CA TYR A 354 -8.46 -0.81 0.84
C TYR A 354 -7.05 -1.04 0.28
N PHE A 355 -6.08 -1.43 1.12
CA PHE A 355 -4.73 -1.76 0.65
C PHE A 355 -4.71 -3.01 -0.23
N THR A 356 -5.53 -4.00 0.10
CA THR A 356 -5.59 -5.24 -0.67
C THR A 356 -6.11 -4.98 -2.08
N VAL A 357 -7.20 -4.22 -2.21
CA VAL A 357 -7.76 -3.80 -3.51
C VAL A 357 -6.78 -2.90 -4.26
N TYR A 358 -6.10 -1.98 -3.56
CA TYR A 358 -5.10 -1.11 -4.17
C TYR A 358 -3.90 -1.90 -4.73
N LEU A 359 -3.35 -2.85 -3.98
CA LEU A 359 -2.26 -3.72 -4.47
C LEU A 359 -2.71 -4.62 -5.62
N LEU A 360 -3.92 -5.15 -5.59
CA LEU A 360 -4.49 -5.91 -6.72
C LEU A 360 -4.62 -5.05 -7.98
N GLU A 361 -5.06 -3.81 -7.84
CA GLU A 361 -5.14 -2.84 -8.93
C GLU A 361 -3.75 -2.55 -9.51
N LEU A 362 -2.75 -2.31 -8.65
CA LEU A 362 -1.36 -2.12 -9.08
C LEU A 362 -0.79 -3.37 -9.76
N SER A 363 -1.06 -4.57 -9.24
CA SER A 363 -0.65 -5.83 -9.88
C SER A 363 -1.22 -5.96 -11.28
N LEU A 364 -2.49 -5.62 -11.49
CA LEU A 364 -3.09 -5.62 -12.83
C LEU A 364 -2.48 -4.58 -13.74
N LEU A 365 -2.28 -3.34 -13.28
CA LEU A 365 -1.69 -2.27 -14.09
C LEU A 365 -0.26 -2.59 -14.56
N ASN A 366 0.46 -3.42 -13.81
CA ASN A 366 1.82 -3.86 -14.13
C ASN A 366 1.88 -5.32 -14.62
N ALA A 367 0.73 -5.91 -14.97
CA ALA A 367 0.69 -7.25 -15.52
C ALA A 367 1.15 -7.22 -16.98
N GLU A 368 2.00 -8.18 -17.35
CA GLU A 368 2.33 -8.43 -18.75
C GLU A 368 1.50 -9.63 -19.23
N ASP A 369 0.98 -9.57 -20.46
CA ASP A 369 0.31 -10.71 -21.11
C ASP A 369 1.38 -11.68 -21.66
N THR A 370 2.26 -12.13 -20.77
CA THR A 370 3.27 -13.14 -21.06
C THR A 370 2.79 -14.50 -20.59
N SER A 371 3.16 -15.55 -21.34
CA SER A 371 2.95 -16.95 -20.97
C SER A 371 3.32 -17.15 -19.50
N PRO A 372 2.52 -17.86 -18.69
CA PRO A 372 2.82 -18.02 -17.27
C PRO A 372 4.23 -18.60 -17.11
N MET A 373 5.17 -17.78 -16.62
CA MET A 373 6.48 -18.28 -16.23
C MET A 373 6.24 -19.31 -15.14
N ALA A 374 6.71 -20.53 -15.38
CA ALA A 374 6.66 -21.59 -14.39
C ALA A 374 7.34 -21.08 -13.10
N VAL A 375 6.70 -21.35 -11.98
CA VAL A 375 7.26 -21.06 -10.66
C VAL A 375 8.46 -22.00 -10.47
N ASP A 376 9.57 -21.50 -9.91
CA ASP A 376 10.74 -22.32 -9.58
C ASP A 376 10.29 -23.56 -8.77
N GLU A 377 10.68 -24.76 -9.20
CA GLU A 377 10.28 -26.07 -8.62
C GLU A 377 10.51 -26.19 -7.10
N ASN A 378 11.35 -25.32 -6.51
CA ASN A 378 11.61 -25.28 -5.06
C ASN A 378 10.60 -24.46 -4.24
N SER A 379 9.65 -23.76 -4.88
CA SER A 379 8.59 -22.98 -4.22
C SER A 379 7.21 -23.64 -4.26
N GLU A 380 7.19 -24.95 -4.57
CA GLU A 380 5.98 -25.76 -4.78
C GLU A 380 5.10 -25.98 -3.53
N GLU A 381 5.56 -25.70 -2.31
CA GLU A 381 4.82 -26.13 -1.11
C GLU A 381 3.92 -25.05 -0.46
N ILE A 382 3.99 -23.77 -0.85
CA ILE A 382 3.52 -22.68 0.05
C ILE A 382 2.43 -21.78 -0.55
N ALA A 383 2.53 -21.41 -1.84
CA ALA A 383 1.54 -20.53 -2.45
C ALA A 383 0.40 -21.36 -3.08
N ALA A 384 -0.86 -21.04 -2.76
CA ALA A 384 -2.00 -21.69 -3.42
C ALA A 384 -2.06 -21.40 -4.92
N PHE A 385 -1.39 -20.33 -5.36
CA PHE A 385 -1.22 -19.99 -6.76
C PHE A 385 0.10 -20.55 -7.31
N LYS A 386 -0.01 -21.38 -8.36
CA LYS A 386 1.13 -21.97 -9.07
C LYS A 386 1.75 -21.07 -10.14
N THR A 387 1.40 -19.78 -10.16
CA THR A 387 1.91 -18.82 -11.14
C THR A 387 2.22 -17.48 -10.49
N ASN A 388 3.15 -16.74 -11.08
CA ASN A 388 3.45 -15.34 -10.75
C ASN A 388 2.65 -14.36 -11.64
N ASN A 389 1.62 -14.83 -12.35
CA ASN A 389 0.82 -13.99 -13.24
C ASN A 389 -0.54 -13.69 -12.62
N ILE A 390 -0.79 -12.43 -12.25
CA ILE A 390 -2.05 -11.98 -11.66
C ILE A 390 -3.26 -12.26 -12.56
N LEU A 391 -3.12 -12.17 -13.90
CA LEU A 391 -4.21 -12.46 -14.85
C LEU A 391 -4.63 -13.93 -14.80
N THR A 392 -3.72 -14.82 -14.41
CA THR A 392 -4.06 -16.22 -14.14
C THR A 392 -4.54 -16.42 -12.71
N ASN A 393 -3.86 -15.87 -11.71
CA ASN A 393 -4.21 -16.07 -10.31
C ASN A 393 -5.57 -15.49 -9.94
N ILE A 394 -5.97 -14.35 -10.52
CA ILE A 394 -7.24 -13.69 -10.19
C ILE A 394 -8.47 -14.56 -10.51
N ARG A 395 -8.34 -15.45 -11.50
CA ARG A 395 -9.37 -16.40 -11.94
C ARG A 395 -9.19 -17.81 -11.38
N THR A 396 -8.02 -18.14 -10.86
CA THR A 396 -7.74 -19.45 -10.28
C THR A 396 -8.54 -19.63 -8.99
N ARG A 397 -9.28 -20.73 -8.90
CA ARG A 397 -9.99 -21.11 -7.69
C ARG A 397 -9.03 -21.81 -6.74
N VAL A 398 -9.01 -21.32 -5.50
CA VAL A 398 -8.16 -21.81 -4.43
C VAL A 398 -9.03 -22.44 -3.36
N PHE A 399 -8.59 -23.58 -2.84
CA PHE A 399 -9.19 -24.18 -1.65
C PHE A 399 -8.77 -23.37 -0.43
N VAL A 400 -9.75 -22.81 0.27
CA VAL A 400 -9.59 -22.40 1.66
C VAL A 400 -10.33 -23.45 2.45
N SER A 401 -9.65 -24.24 3.29
CA SER A 401 -10.39 -25.13 4.19
C SER A 401 -11.26 -24.23 5.07
N LEU A 402 -12.58 -24.36 4.90
CA LEU A 402 -13.62 -23.57 5.54
C LEU A 402 -14.27 -24.46 6.57
N ASN A 403 -13.86 -24.34 7.83
CA ASN A 403 -14.38 -25.10 8.97
C ASN A 403 -14.35 -26.63 8.82
N PRO A 404 -13.62 -27.38 9.66
CA PRO A 404 -13.70 -28.86 9.68
C PRO A 404 -15.11 -29.40 10.02
N LEU A 405 -16.06 -28.53 10.39
CA LEU A 405 -17.44 -28.86 10.75
C LEU A 405 -18.44 -28.72 9.59
N LYS A 406 -18.10 -28.06 8.48
CA LYS A 406 -18.94 -27.95 7.29
C LYS A 406 -18.23 -28.68 6.14
N ASN A 407 -18.68 -29.89 5.81
CA ASN A 407 -18.11 -30.74 4.74
C ASN A 407 -18.32 -30.21 3.30
N GLU A 408 -18.44 -28.90 3.10
CA GLU A 408 -18.58 -28.27 1.78
C GLU A 408 -17.27 -27.60 1.38
N SER A 409 -16.63 -28.15 0.34
CA SER A 409 -15.41 -27.59 -0.24
C SER A 409 -15.75 -26.45 -1.20
N GLU A 410 -16.15 -25.30 -0.67
CA GLU A 410 -16.24 -24.10 -1.50
C GLU A 410 -14.83 -23.64 -1.89
N THR A 411 -14.60 -23.52 -3.20
CA THR A 411 -13.38 -22.94 -3.75
C THR A 411 -13.69 -21.54 -4.25
N ASP A 412 -12.90 -20.55 -3.84
CA ASP A 412 -13.06 -19.16 -4.26
C ASP A 412 -11.87 -18.71 -5.10
N SER A 413 -12.10 -17.80 -6.03
CA SER A 413 -11.06 -17.03 -6.71
C SER A 413 -11.09 -15.59 -6.22
N ILE A 414 -10.07 -14.80 -6.55
CA ILE A 414 -10.07 -13.36 -6.23
C ILE A 414 -11.32 -12.67 -6.83
N ILE A 415 -11.71 -13.05 -8.07
CA ILE A 415 -12.95 -12.53 -8.69
C ILE A 415 -14.18 -12.85 -7.83
N THR A 416 -14.34 -14.10 -7.34
CA THR A 416 -15.53 -14.46 -6.55
C THR A 416 -15.52 -13.77 -5.18
N LEU A 417 -14.37 -13.64 -4.53
CA LEU A 417 -14.25 -12.91 -3.26
C LEU A 417 -14.61 -11.43 -3.43
N LEU A 418 -14.13 -10.77 -4.50
CA LEU A 418 -14.46 -9.38 -4.77
C LEU A 418 -15.97 -9.18 -5.03
N LEU A 419 -16.62 -10.11 -5.74
CA LEU A 419 -18.08 -10.09 -5.91
C LEU A 419 -18.83 -10.30 -4.58
N LYS A 420 -18.36 -11.23 -3.74
CA LYS A 420 -18.91 -11.46 -2.38
C LYS A 420 -18.75 -10.22 -1.49
N ILE A 421 -17.63 -9.50 -1.61
CA ILE A 421 -17.38 -8.25 -0.86
C ILE A 421 -18.32 -7.14 -1.33
N LEU A 422 -18.50 -6.98 -2.65
CA LEU A 422 -19.49 -6.05 -3.19
C LEU A 422 -20.89 -6.37 -2.66
N HIS A 423 -21.29 -7.64 -2.65
CA HIS A 423 -22.57 -8.03 -2.07
C HIS A 423 -22.67 -7.66 -0.58
N LYS A 424 -21.63 -7.96 0.20
CA LYS A 424 -21.58 -7.66 1.65
C LYS A 424 -21.73 -6.16 1.92
N GLN A 425 -21.10 -5.30 1.13
CA GLN A 425 -21.12 -3.85 1.33
C GLN A 425 -22.35 -3.17 0.69
N ARG A 426 -22.93 -3.77 -0.35
CA ARG A 426 -23.97 -3.17 -1.20
C ARG A 426 -25.13 -4.13 -1.44
N SER A 427 -25.68 -4.70 -0.37
CA SER A 427 -26.72 -5.75 -0.45
C SER A 427 -28.04 -5.26 -1.06
N HIS A 428 -28.44 -4.02 -0.78
CA HIS A 428 -29.74 -3.46 -1.19
C HIS A 428 -29.86 -3.20 -2.69
N ASP A 429 -28.77 -2.84 -3.35
CA ASP A 429 -28.70 -2.51 -4.78
C ASP A 429 -27.81 -3.50 -5.56
N PHE A 430 -27.44 -4.63 -4.96
CA PHE A 430 -26.51 -5.60 -5.55
C PHE A 430 -26.97 -6.14 -6.90
N VAL A 431 -28.27 -6.40 -7.07
CA VAL A 431 -28.85 -6.91 -8.32
C VAL A 431 -28.68 -5.90 -9.44
N ASP A 432 -28.97 -4.62 -9.16
CA ASP A 432 -28.78 -3.53 -10.12
C ASP A 432 -27.30 -3.32 -10.44
N ILE A 433 -26.43 -3.45 -9.44
CA ILE A 433 -24.98 -3.37 -9.60
C ILE A 433 -24.50 -4.44 -10.58
N ILE A 434 -24.80 -5.72 -10.32
CA ILE A 434 -24.31 -6.82 -11.16
C ILE A 434 -24.82 -6.69 -12.60
N ASN A 435 -26.06 -6.24 -12.78
CA ASN A 435 -26.61 -6.00 -14.11
C ASN A 435 -25.89 -4.86 -14.87
N ASN A 436 -25.32 -3.91 -14.13
CA ASN A 436 -24.68 -2.71 -14.66
C ASN A 436 -23.15 -2.71 -14.54
N ILE A 437 -22.50 -3.83 -14.16
CA ILE A 437 -21.03 -3.91 -14.16
C ILE A 437 -20.54 -3.71 -15.60
N SER A 438 -20.06 -2.50 -15.87
CA SER A 438 -19.44 -2.16 -17.14
C SER A 438 -18.01 -2.69 -17.16
N LEU A 439 -17.72 -3.58 -18.10
CA LEU A 439 -16.35 -4.01 -18.43
C LEU A 439 -15.70 -3.08 -19.47
N LYS A 440 -16.32 -1.92 -19.76
CA LYS A 440 -15.76 -0.90 -20.65
C LYS A 440 -14.77 0.00 -19.88
N PRO A 441 -13.73 0.54 -20.55
CA PRO A 441 -12.73 1.38 -19.91
C PRO A 441 -13.36 2.56 -19.18
N LYS A 442 -12.86 2.85 -17.97
CA LYS A 442 -13.21 4.09 -17.28
C LYS A 442 -12.45 5.32 -17.80
N THR A 443 -11.33 5.19 -18.54
CA THR A 443 -10.68 6.25 -19.35
C THR A 443 -9.42 5.73 -20.08
N ASP A 444 -9.05 6.36 -21.22
CA ASP A 444 -7.89 6.04 -22.07
C ASP A 444 -6.51 6.53 -21.55
N ASN A 445 -6.40 7.12 -20.36
CA ASN A 445 -5.12 7.61 -19.83
C ASN A 445 -5.06 7.52 -18.29
N ALA A 446 -4.09 6.76 -17.76
CA ALA A 446 -3.87 6.56 -16.32
C ALA A 446 -3.70 7.86 -15.51
N LYS A 447 -3.30 8.96 -16.16
CA LYS A 447 -3.08 10.28 -15.53
C LYS A 447 -4.36 11.04 -15.14
N ASN A 448 -5.53 10.68 -15.68
CA ASN A 448 -6.79 11.42 -15.49
C ASN A 448 -7.90 10.61 -14.80
N ILE A 449 -7.57 9.48 -14.17
CA ILE A 449 -8.55 8.66 -13.45
C ILE A 449 -8.98 9.43 -12.20
N SER A 450 -10.26 9.84 -12.16
CA SER A 450 -10.87 10.43 -10.95
C SER A 450 -10.93 9.37 -9.84
N ARG A 451 -9.99 9.39 -8.89
CA ARG A 451 -9.90 8.47 -7.74
C ARG A 451 -10.96 8.73 -6.65
N ILE A 452 -12.10 9.31 -7.02
CA ILE A 452 -13.22 9.58 -6.12
C ILE A 452 -14.27 8.50 -6.38
N GLY A 453 -14.47 7.62 -5.40
CA GLY A 453 -15.41 6.52 -5.53
C GLY A 453 -15.55 5.71 -4.25
N ASP A 454 -16.50 4.79 -4.27
CA ASP A 454 -16.75 3.80 -3.22
C ASP A 454 -16.21 2.41 -3.64
N SER A 455 -16.59 1.37 -2.90
CA SER A 455 -16.20 -0.01 -3.19
C SER A 455 -16.57 -0.47 -4.60
N TYR A 456 -17.76 -0.10 -5.09
CA TYR A 456 -18.16 -0.41 -6.46
C TYR A 456 -17.20 0.22 -7.47
N TYR A 457 -16.82 1.48 -7.27
CA TYR A 457 -15.89 2.15 -8.17
C TYR A 457 -14.56 1.40 -8.31
N PHE A 458 -13.92 1.06 -7.19
CA PHE A 458 -12.58 0.44 -7.18
C PHE A 458 -12.62 -1.03 -7.62
N ILE A 459 -13.59 -1.81 -7.15
CA ILE A 459 -13.70 -3.24 -7.51
C ILE A 459 -14.09 -3.41 -8.98
N THR A 460 -14.99 -2.57 -9.51
CA THR A 460 -15.28 -2.61 -10.97
C THR A 460 -14.10 -2.16 -11.81
N ASN A 461 -13.19 -1.32 -11.27
CA ASN A 461 -11.96 -0.99 -11.98
C ASN A 461 -11.05 -2.23 -12.15
N ILE A 462 -10.91 -3.05 -11.10
CA ILE A 462 -10.21 -4.35 -11.17
C ILE A 462 -10.83 -5.25 -12.26
N PHE A 463 -12.17 -5.36 -12.31
CA PHE A 463 -12.85 -6.15 -13.34
C PHE A 463 -12.65 -5.60 -14.75
N SER A 464 -12.67 -4.28 -14.91
CA SER A 464 -12.40 -3.62 -16.18
C SER A 464 -10.96 -3.88 -16.65
N LEU A 465 -9.97 -3.65 -15.79
CA LEU A 465 -8.54 -3.84 -16.09
C LEU A 465 -8.26 -5.30 -16.48
N SER A 466 -8.66 -6.26 -15.64
CA SER A 466 -8.46 -7.68 -15.94
C SER A 466 -9.18 -8.14 -17.22
N SER A 467 -10.40 -7.64 -17.48
CA SER A 467 -11.15 -7.96 -18.71
C SER A 467 -10.55 -7.36 -19.99
N GLN A 468 -9.79 -6.27 -19.87
CA GLN A 468 -9.09 -5.64 -20.99
C GLN A 468 -7.82 -6.40 -21.33
N MET A 469 -7.07 -6.78 -20.30
CA MET A 469 -5.75 -7.40 -20.46
C MET A 469 -5.82 -8.88 -20.84
N ASN A 470 -6.90 -9.59 -20.49
CA ASN A 470 -7.01 -11.01 -20.80
C ASN A 470 -8.46 -11.44 -21.10
N GLU A 471 -8.67 -12.11 -22.24
CA GLU A 471 -9.99 -12.58 -22.66
C GLU A 471 -10.57 -13.63 -21.69
N GLN A 472 -9.72 -14.51 -21.15
CA GLN A 472 -10.17 -15.53 -20.21
C GLN A 472 -10.68 -14.91 -18.90
N CYS A 473 -10.04 -13.83 -18.42
CA CYS A 473 -10.56 -13.04 -17.28
C CYS A 473 -11.95 -12.51 -17.59
N ARG A 474 -12.16 -11.93 -18.78
CA ARG A 474 -13.47 -11.41 -19.22
C ARG A 474 -14.54 -12.49 -19.22
N ILE A 475 -14.22 -13.68 -19.75
CA ILE A 475 -15.14 -14.82 -19.77
C ILE A 475 -15.48 -15.27 -18.34
N THR A 476 -14.48 -15.44 -17.48
CA THR A 476 -14.68 -15.88 -16.09
C THR A 476 -15.51 -14.87 -15.31
N ILE A 477 -15.25 -13.56 -15.42
CA ILE A 477 -16.03 -12.52 -14.75
C ILE A 477 -17.50 -12.59 -15.16
N LYS A 478 -17.78 -12.71 -16.47
CA LYS A 478 -19.16 -12.86 -16.97
C LYS A 478 -19.82 -14.12 -16.45
N GLN A 479 -19.11 -15.25 -16.43
CA GLN A 479 -19.65 -16.51 -15.92
C GLN A 479 -20.02 -16.43 -14.45
N GLU A 480 -19.16 -15.83 -13.61
CA GLU A 480 -19.45 -15.65 -12.18
C GLU A 480 -20.61 -14.67 -11.94
N ILE A 481 -20.69 -13.59 -12.72
CA ILE A 481 -21.82 -12.67 -12.71
C ILE A 481 -23.13 -13.38 -13.05
N GLU A 482 -23.17 -14.16 -14.12
CA GLU A 482 -24.39 -14.88 -14.54
C GLU A 482 -24.81 -15.95 -13.52
N LYS A 483 -23.84 -16.66 -12.91
CA LYS A 483 -24.12 -17.59 -11.80
C LYS A 483 -24.78 -16.88 -10.63
N LEU A 484 -24.27 -15.72 -10.22
CA LEU A 484 -24.88 -14.94 -9.15
C LEU A 484 -26.28 -14.48 -9.54
N LYS A 485 -26.49 -13.92 -10.74
CA LYS A 485 -27.84 -13.53 -11.21
C LYS A 485 -28.85 -14.68 -11.12
N ALA A 486 -28.46 -15.88 -11.55
CA ALA A 486 -29.31 -17.06 -11.48
C ALA A 486 -29.65 -17.44 -10.03
N GLN A 487 -28.68 -17.35 -9.10
CA GLN A 487 -28.93 -17.59 -7.66
C GLN A 487 -29.93 -16.59 -7.07
N TYR A 488 -29.84 -15.30 -7.40
CA TYR A 488 -30.78 -14.28 -6.91
C TYR A 488 -32.18 -14.41 -7.54
N GLN A 489 -32.27 -14.78 -8.82
CA GLN A 489 -33.56 -15.04 -9.46
C GLN A 489 -34.29 -16.23 -8.83
N GLN A 490 -33.57 -17.24 -8.36
CA GLN A 490 -34.15 -18.40 -7.65
C GLN A 490 -34.58 -18.08 -6.21
N GLN A 491 -34.01 -17.03 -5.59
CA GLN A 491 -34.32 -16.60 -4.23
C GLN A 491 -35.45 -15.56 -4.15
N GLN A 492 -35.88 -14.96 -5.26
CA GLN A 492 -37.07 -14.11 -5.29
C GLN A 492 -38.34 -14.99 -5.21
N PRO A 493 -39.21 -14.81 -4.20
CA PRO A 493 -40.48 -15.52 -4.17
C PRO A 493 -41.31 -15.08 -5.38
N THR A 494 -41.84 -16.06 -6.11
CA THR A 494 -42.86 -15.91 -7.15
C THR A 494 -44.15 -15.34 -6.55
N SER A 495 -44.13 -14.07 -6.15
CA SER A 495 -45.29 -13.33 -5.66
C SER A 495 -46.07 -12.68 -6.80
N THR A 496 -46.42 -13.48 -7.82
CA THR A 496 -47.46 -13.11 -8.80
C THR A 496 -47.94 -14.39 -9.48
N LYS A 497 -48.82 -15.13 -8.80
CA LYS A 497 -49.81 -16.05 -9.39
C LYS A 497 -50.71 -16.66 -8.28
N SER A 498 -51.39 -15.80 -7.52
CA SER A 498 -52.47 -16.24 -6.62
C SER A 498 -53.41 -15.08 -6.29
N SER A 499 -53.94 -14.41 -7.31
CA SER A 499 -55.01 -13.42 -7.14
C SER A 499 -55.93 -13.37 -8.35
N GLU A 500 -56.30 -14.54 -8.89
CA GLU A 500 -57.44 -14.70 -9.78
C GLU A 500 -58.02 -16.08 -9.49
N LEU A 501 -58.92 -16.16 -8.50
CA LEU A 501 -59.93 -17.21 -8.25
C LEU A 501 -60.41 -17.06 -6.82
N THR A 502 -61.31 -16.10 -6.58
CA THR A 502 -62.36 -16.14 -5.54
C THR A 502 -63.14 -14.84 -5.57
N THR A 503 -64.05 -14.70 -6.52
CA THR A 503 -65.19 -13.80 -6.37
C THR A 503 -66.38 -14.37 -7.12
N GLU A 504 -66.96 -15.44 -6.58
CA GLU A 504 -68.37 -15.79 -6.79
C GLU A 504 -68.79 -16.75 -5.67
N GLN A 505 -69.97 -16.50 -5.10
CA GLN A 505 -70.66 -17.20 -4.00
C GLN A 505 -70.38 -16.71 -2.58
N LYS A 506 -71.06 -15.62 -2.19
CA LYS A 506 -72.15 -15.68 -1.20
C LYS A 506 -73.03 -14.44 -1.24
#